data_AF-A0A0Q8QJP3-F1
#
_entry.id   AF-A0A0Q8QJP3-F1
#
_cell.length_a   1.000
_cell.length_b   1.000
_cell.length_c   1.000
_cell.angle_alpha   90.00
_cell.angle_beta   90.00
_cell.angle_gamma   90.00
#
_symmetry.space_group_name_H-M   'P 1'
#
loop_
_entity.id
_entity.type
_entity.pdbx_description
1 polymer ?
#
loop_
_entity_poly.entity_id
_entity_poly.type
_entity_poly.pdbx_seq_one_letter_code
_entity_poly.pdbx_strand_id
1 'polypeptide(L)'
;MDGRRLMRILFLTDNFPPEVNAPASRTFEHCREWVRAGHQVVVITCAPNFPKGRVFEGYRNRLWQKESMDGIDVIRVWTFITRNEGFVLRVIDYVSFMLSAFIASLFVRRIDVVIGTSPQFFTACAAHMVGLVKRRPWIFELRDIWPDGQSRGNSAVGGRWQSPRRRAVPQDGRAGNAVELRHIGAGL
;
A
#
# COMPACT_ATOMS: atom_id res chain seq x y z
N MET A 1 25.49 16.78 4.15
CA MET A 1 24.35 16.81 3.21
C MET A 1 24.00 15.37 2.90
N ASP A 2 22.84 14.92 3.36
CA ASP A 2 22.43 13.51 3.30
C ASP A 2 22.23 13.10 1.84
N GLY A 3 23.02 12.14 1.35
CA GLY A 3 23.10 11.71 -0.06
C GLY A 3 21.89 10.89 -0.52
N ARG A 4 20.67 11.30 -0.18
CA ARG A 4 19.45 10.57 -0.50
C ARG A 4 19.18 10.67 -2.00
N ARG A 5 19.10 9.52 -2.66
CA ARG A 5 18.74 9.41 -4.08
C ARG A 5 17.31 9.91 -4.27
N LEU A 6 17.10 10.96 -5.06
CA LEU A 6 15.77 11.36 -5.51
C LEU A 6 15.18 10.23 -6.36
N MET A 7 13.91 9.92 -6.16
CA MET A 7 13.24 8.77 -6.76
C MET A 7 11.90 9.19 -7.29
N ARG A 8 11.45 8.49 -8.33
CA ARG A 8 10.09 8.55 -8.83
C ARG A 8 9.31 7.31 -8.40
N ILE A 9 8.44 7.51 -7.42
CA ILE A 9 7.65 6.48 -6.75
C ILE A 9 6.30 6.38 -7.44
N LEU A 10 5.93 5.17 -7.88
CA LEU A 10 4.59 4.87 -8.33
C LEU A 10 3.85 4.12 -7.23
N PHE A 11 2.74 4.66 -6.74
CA PHE A 11 1.90 4.06 -5.72
C PHE A 11 0.55 3.66 -6.32
N LEU A 12 0.15 2.40 -6.17
CA LEU A 12 -1.17 1.91 -6.59
C LEU A 12 -2.08 1.77 -5.36
N THR A 13 -3.21 2.47 -5.35
CA THR A 13 -4.21 2.43 -4.28
C THR A 13 -5.58 2.69 -4.86
N ASP A 14 -6.61 1.94 -4.49
CA ASP A 14 -7.97 2.21 -4.97
C ASP A 14 -8.60 3.41 -4.25
N ASN A 15 -8.29 3.60 -2.96
CA ASN A 15 -8.78 4.73 -2.17
C ASN A 15 -7.74 5.84 -2.10
N PHE A 16 -8.16 7.07 -2.38
CA PHE A 16 -7.35 8.28 -2.24
C PHE A 16 -8.26 9.50 -1.99
N PRO A 17 -7.80 10.56 -1.30
CA PRO A 17 -8.59 11.78 -1.11
C PRO A 17 -9.19 12.25 -2.44
N PRO A 18 -10.45 12.71 -2.51
CA PRO A 18 -11.28 13.27 -1.43
C PRO A 18 -11.99 12.26 -0.52
N GLU A 19 -11.75 10.97 -0.68
CA GLU A 19 -12.27 9.97 0.25
C GLU A 19 -11.68 10.17 1.65
N VAL A 20 -12.54 10.26 2.66
CA VAL A 20 -12.16 10.50 4.07
C VAL A 20 -11.97 9.20 4.87
N ASN A 21 -11.70 8.08 4.18
CA ASN A 21 -11.46 6.82 4.86
C ASN A 21 -10.01 6.76 5.41
N ALA A 22 -9.82 5.91 6.43
CA ALA A 22 -8.52 5.68 7.03
C ALA A 22 -7.42 5.30 6.00
N PRO A 23 -7.64 4.41 5.02
CA PRO A 23 -6.61 4.06 4.04
C PRO A 23 -6.25 5.24 3.12
N ALA A 24 -7.21 6.03 2.64
CA ALA A 24 -6.91 7.18 1.79
C ALA A 24 -6.08 8.23 2.53
N SER A 25 -6.48 8.56 3.77
CA SER A 25 -5.79 9.57 4.58
C SER A 25 -4.35 9.15 4.88
N ARG A 26 -4.12 7.88 5.25
CA ARG A 26 -2.78 7.36 5.50
C ARG A 26 -1.91 7.37 4.25
N THR A 27 -2.42 6.88 3.12
CA THR A 27 -1.66 6.85 1.86
C THR A 27 -1.31 8.26 1.42
N PHE A 28 -2.24 9.21 1.57
CA PHE A 28 -1.99 10.61 1.24
C PHE A 28 -0.88 11.22 2.08
N GLU A 29 -0.90 11.05 3.40
CA GLU A 29 0.18 11.56 4.27
C GLU A 29 1.52 10.90 3.94
N HIS A 30 1.55 9.59 3.66
CA HIS A 30 2.78 8.91 3.26
C HIS A 30 3.35 9.50 1.94
N CYS A 31 2.49 9.71 0.95
CA CYS A 31 2.87 10.32 -0.32
C CYS A 31 3.38 11.75 -0.14
N ARG A 32 2.72 12.53 0.72
CA ARG A 32 3.10 13.90 1.05
C ARG A 32 4.45 13.98 1.74
N GLU A 33 4.77 13.05 2.65
CA GLU A 33 6.09 12.96 3.27
C GLU A 33 7.20 12.65 2.26
N TRP A 34 6.94 11.76 1.29
CA TRP A 34 7.91 11.51 0.21
C TRP A 34 8.11 12.71 -0.70
N VAL A 35 7.05 13.44 -1.02
CA VAL A 35 7.15 14.71 -1.76
C VAL A 35 7.98 15.74 -0.98
N ARG A 36 7.77 15.86 0.33
CA ARG A 36 8.57 16.72 1.22
C ARG A 36 10.04 16.33 1.27
N ALA A 37 10.34 15.04 1.19
CA ALA A 37 11.70 14.52 1.06
C ALA A 37 12.31 14.74 -0.35
N GLY A 38 11.58 15.35 -1.28
CA GLY A 38 12.03 15.70 -2.63
C GLY A 38 11.76 14.63 -3.68
N HIS A 39 11.11 13.52 -3.34
CA HIS A 39 10.76 12.48 -4.29
C HIS A 39 9.59 12.91 -5.18
N GLN A 40 9.53 12.38 -6.40
CA GLN A 40 8.37 12.53 -7.27
C GLN A 40 7.42 11.38 -7.01
N VAL A 41 6.19 11.69 -6.57
CA VAL A 41 5.19 10.66 -6.27
C VAL A 41 4.07 10.70 -7.29
N VAL A 42 3.79 9.54 -7.88
CA VAL A 42 2.63 9.31 -8.73
C VAL A 42 1.72 8.30 -8.05
N VAL A 43 0.47 8.68 -7.82
CA VAL A 43 -0.56 7.79 -7.30
C VAL A 43 -1.50 7.41 -8.43
N ILE A 44 -1.72 6.12 -8.64
CA ILE A 44 -2.81 5.63 -9.50
C ILE A 44 -3.93 5.12 -8.62
N THR A 45 -5.13 5.65 -8.84
CA THR A 45 -6.32 5.39 -8.02
C THR A 45 -7.60 5.37 -8.85
N CYS A 46 -8.74 5.02 -8.26
CA CYS A 46 -10.02 5.03 -8.96
C CYS A 46 -10.77 6.36 -8.77
N ALA A 47 -11.86 6.54 -9.50
CA ALA A 47 -12.76 7.65 -9.25
C ALA A 47 -13.38 7.51 -7.85
N PRO A 48 -13.42 8.58 -7.03
CA PRO A 48 -13.80 8.49 -5.63
C PRO A 48 -15.23 7.98 -5.52
N ASN A 49 -15.43 6.81 -4.93
CA ASN A 49 -16.70 6.09 -4.90
C ASN A 49 -17.12 5.69 -3.48
N PHE A 50 -16.20 5.70 -2.52
CA PHE A 50 -16.43 5.22 -1.16
C PHE A 50 -16.85 6.35 -0.21
N PRO A 51 -17.80 6.15 0.75
CA PRO A 51 -18.56 4.93 1.08
C PRO A 51 -19.91 4.81 0.36
N LYS A 52 -20.32 5.84 -0.39
CA LYS A 52 -21.70 5.94 -0.91
C LYS A 52 -21.96 5.09 -2.17
N GLY A 53 -20.94 4.46 -2.75
CA GLY A 53 -21.04 3.70 -4.00
C GLY A 53 -21.48 4.58 -5.19
N ARG A 54 -21.19 5.88 -5.10
CA ARG A 54 -21.49 6.89 -6.13
C ARG A 54 -20.25 7.76 -6.29
N VAL A 55 -19.92 8.09 -7.53
CA VAL A 55 -18.83 9.00 -7.83
C VAL A 55 -19.11 10.34 -7.16
N PHE A 56 -18.13 10.90 -6.44
CA PHE A 56 -18.28 12.22 -5.81
C PHE A 56 -18.62 13.29 -6.85
N GLU A 57 -19.41 14.30 -6.45
CA GLU A 57 -19.73 15.43 -7.31
C GLU A 57 -18.44 16.15 -7.74
N GLY A 58 -18.32 16.43 -9.04
CA GLY A 58 -17.09 16.97 -9.66
C GLY A 58 -16.16 15.91 -10.26
N TYR A 59 -16.30 14.63 -9.89
CA TYR A 59 -15.54 13.53 -10.48
C TYR A 59 -16.37 12.80 -11.54
N ARG A 60 -15.67 12.27 -12.56
CA ARG A 60 -16.27 11.41 -13.58
C ARG A 60 -15.47 10.12 -13.68
N ASN A 61 -16.14 8.99 -13.83
CA ASN A 61 -15.49 7.71 -14.08
C ASN A 61 -14.94 7.69 -15.52
N ARG A 62 -13.78 8.31 -15.72
CA ARG A 62 -13.09 8.42 -17.03
C ARG A 62 -11.99 7.37 -17.09
N LEU A 63 -11.65 6.94 -18.30
CA LEU A 63 -10.51 6.03 -18.55
C LEU A 63 -9.19 6.58 -17.98
N TRP A 64 -9.04 7.90 -18.00
CA TRP A 64 -7.88 8.59 -17.46
C TRP A 64 -8.24 10.01 -17.03
N GLN A 65 -7.88 10.38 -15.82
CA GLN A 65 -7.96 11.74 -15.30
C GLN A 65 -6.72 12.03 -14.47
N LYS A 66 -5.97 13.07 -14.83
CA LYS A 66 -4.79 13.51 -14.08
C LYS A 66 -5.14 14.73 -13.24
N GLU A 67 -4.74 14.73 -11.98
CA GLU A 67 -4.79 15.87 -11.07
C GLU A 67 -3.49 15.96 -10.27
N SER A 68 -3.26 17.10 -9.62
CA SER A 68 -2.13 17.27 -8.70
C SER A 68 -2.64 17.72 -7.35
N MET A 69 -2.16 17.06 -6.29
CA MET A 69 -2.59 17.31 -4.91
C MET A 69 -1.35 17.36 -4.02
N ASP A 70 -1.05 18.51 -3.43
CA ASP A 70 0.11 18.70 -2.53
C ASP A 70 1.45 18.21 -3.12
N GLY A 71 1.65 18.41 -4.43
CA GLY A 71 2.85 17.97 -5.16
C GLY A 71 2.84 16.50 -5.56
N ILE A 72 1.78 15.76 -5.27
CA ILE A 72 1.53 14.38 -5.71
C ILE A 72 0.83 14.43 -7.07
N ASP A 73 1.36 13.69 -8.05
CA ASP A 73 0.69 13.45 -9.33
C ASP A 73 -0.36 12.34 -9.12
N VAL A 74 -1.65 12.65 -9.22
CA VAL A 74 -2.72 11.65 -9.06
C VAL A 74 -3.33 11.33 -10.41
N ILE A 75 -3.40 10.05 -10.74
CA ILE A 75 -4.00 9.52 -11.96
C ILE A 75 -5.19 8.66 -11.55
N ARG A 76 -6.40 9.14 -11.83
CA ARG A 76 -7.63 8.39 -11.66
C ARG A 76 -7.95 7.61 -12.91
N VAL A 77 -8.17 6.32 -12.75
CA VAL A 77 -8.53 5.40 -13.82
C VAL A 77 -9.96 4.94 -13.67
N TRP A 78 -10.51 4.48 -14.79
CA TRP A 78 -11.84 3.90 -14.79
C TRP A 78 -11.86 2.61 -14.00
N THR A 79 -12.92 2.40 -13.23
CA THR A 79 -13.20 1.10 -12.60
C THR A 79 -14.67 0.75 -12.74
N PHE A 80 -14.98 -0.54 -12.56
CA PHE A 80 -16.35 -1.01 -12.61
C PHE A 80 -17.05 -0.73 -11.27
N ILE A 81 -17.47 0.54 -11.09
CA ILE A 81 -18.11 1.00 -9.86
C ILE A 81 -19.52 0.42 -9.80
N THR A 82 -19.70 -0.59 -8.95
CA THR A 82 -21.01 -1.18 -8.65
C THR A 82 -21.40 -0.89 -7.21
N ARG A 83 -22.71 -0.75 -6.96
CA ARG A 83 -23.22 -0.77 -5.57
C ARG A 83 -22.98 -2.17 -5.02
N ASN A 84 -22.75 -2.24 -3.71
CA ASN A 84 -22.25 -3.39 -2.95
C ASN A 84 -23.24 -4.58 -2.89
N GLU A 85 -23.74 -5.04 -4.04
CA GLU A 85 -24.76 -6.08 -4.22
C GLU A 85 -24.11 -7.36 -4.74
N GLY A 86 -23.28 -8.00 -3.91
CA GLY A 86 -22.78 -9.35 -4.16
C GLY A 86 -21.25 -9.48 -4.30
N PHE A 87 -20.73 -10.60 -3.81
CA PHE A 87 -19.29 -10.93 -3.81
C PHE A 87 -18.68 -10.92 -5.21
N VAL A 88 -19.38 -11.47 -6.21
CA VAL A 88 -18.88 -11.56 -7.59
C VAL A 88 -18.69 -10.17 -8.21
N LEU A 89 -19.66 -9.28 -8.05
CA LEU A 89 -19.57 -7.90 -8.57
C LEU A 89 -18.40 -7.14 -7.92
N ARG A 90 -18.11 -7.43 -6.64
CA ARG A 90 -16.97 -6.86 -5.93
C ARG A 90 -15.62 -7.37 -6.45
N VAL A 91 -15.53 -8.66 -6.77
CA VAL A 91 -14.33 -9.22 -7.43
C VAL A 91 -14.13 -8.58 -8.80
N ILE A 92 -15.20 -8.39 -9.58
CA ILE A 92 -15.13 -7.73 -10.89
C ILE A 92 -14.65 -6.29 -10.76
N ASP A 93 -15.13 -5.52 -9.77
CA ASP A 93 -14.64 -4.17 -9.50
C ASP A 93 -13.13 -4.15 -9.21
N TYR A 94 -12.66 -5.04 -8.33
CA TYR A 94 -11.24 -5.14 -8.00
C TYR A 94 -10.36 -5.56 -9.18
N VAL A 95 -10.82 -6.53 -9.98
CA VAL A 95 -10.10 -6.95 -11.20
C VAL A 95 -10.10 -5.82 -12.24
N SER A 96 -11.20 -5.08 -12.37
CA SER A 96 -11.30 -3.93 -13.28
C SER A 96 -10.32 -2.84 -12.88
N PHE A 97 -10.19 -2.55 -11.57
CA PHE A 97 -9.17 -1.64 -11.07
C PHE A 97 -7.76 -2.15 -11.33
N MET A 98 -7.47 -3.42 -11.02
CA MET A 98 -6.17 -4.04 -11.26
C MET A 98 -5.71 -3.86 -12.72
N LEU A 99 -6.58 -4.19 -13.67
CA LEU A 99 -6.28 -4.07 -15.11
C LEU A 99 -6.10 -2.60 -15.52
N SER A 100 -7.00 -1.72 -15.08
CA SER A 100 -6.95 -0.30 -15.44
C SER A 100 -5.72 0.39 -14.85
N ALA A 101 -5.39 0.10 -13.58
CA ALA A 101 -4.21 0.63 -12.91
C ALA A 101 -2.92 0.08 -13.51
N PHE A 102 -2.89 -1.22 -13.85
CA PHE A 102 -1.77 -1.83 -14.56
C PHE A 102 -1.56 -1.16 -15.92
N ILE A 103 -2.59 -1.05 -16.76
CA ILE A 103 -2.49 -0.38 -18.07
C ILE A 103 -2.03 1.06 -17.89
N ALA A 104 -2.63 1.80 -16.96
CA ALA A 104 -2.28 3.19 -16.73
C ALA A 104 -0.83 3.37 -16.29
N SER A 105 -0.33 2.47 -15.45
CA SER A 105 1.07 2.49 -15.02
C SER A 105 2.04 2.38 -16.20
N LEU A 106 1.68 1.67 -17.28
CA LEU A 106 2.56 1.50 -18.45
C LEU A 106 2.89 2.85 -19.10
N PHE A 107 1.94 3.78 -19.09
CA PHE A 107 2.12 5.15 -19.59
C PHE A 107 2.91 6.06 -18.64
N VAL A 108 3.08 5.66 -17.38
CA VAL A 108 3.89 6.39 -16.41
C VAL A 108 5.38 6.11 -16.64
N ARG A 109 6.13 7.13 -17.04
CA ARG A 109 7.55 7.02 -17.43
C ARG A 109 8.50 7.21 -16.24
N ARG A 110 9.74 6.71 -16.36
CA ARG A 110 10.85 6.93 -15.40
C ARG A 110 10.54 6.52 -13.96
N ILE A 111 9.87 5.39 -13.76
CA ILE A 111 9.59 4.89 -12.40
C ILE A 111 10.84 4.23 -11.82
N ASP A 112 11.18 4.55 -10.58
CA ASP A 112 12.29 3.93 -9.86
C ASP A 112 11.84 2.79 -8.95
N VAL A 113 10.64 2.92 -8.37
CA VAL A 113 10.03 1.91 -7.48
C VAL A 113 8.51 1.94 -7.62
N VAL A 114 7.89 0.76 -7.53
CA VAL A 114 6.43 0.61 -7.51
C VAL A 114 6.01 0.15 -6.11
N ILE A 115 4.93 0.70 -5.58
CA ILE A 115 4.37 0.33 -4.29
C ILE A 115 2.91 -0.07 -4.50
N GLY A 116 2.52 -1.21 -3.93
CA GLY A 116 1.13 -1.68 -3.95
C GLY A 116 0.71 -2.09 -2.54
N THR A 117 -0.54 -1.85 -2.18
CA THR A 117 -0.99 -1.91 -0.79
C THR A 117 -2.18 -2.87 -0.56
N SER A 118 -2.24 -3.54 0.60
CA SER A 118 -3.37 -4.39 1.04
C SER A 118 -4.47 -3.52 1.70
N PRO A 119 -5.75 -3.91 1.89
CA PRO A 119 -6.33 -5.26 1.89
C PRO A 119 -6.62 -5.82 0.49
N GLN A 120 -6.35 -5.05 -0.55
CA GLN A 120 -6.68 -5.42 -1.91
C GLN A 120 -5.54 -6.16 -2.59
N PHE A 121 -5.55 -7.47 -2.41
CA PHE A 121 -4.62 -8.40 -3.05
C PHE A 121 -4.40 -8.09 -4.55
N PHE A 122 -5.46 -7.73 -5.27
CA PHE A 122 -5.39 -7.38 -6.68
C PHE A 122 -4.53 -6.14 -6.99
N THR A 123 -4.49 -5.15 -6.10
CA THR A 123 -3.64 -3.96 -6.24
C THR A 123 -2.16 -4.33 -6.09
N ALA A 124 -1.85 -5.27 -5.20
CA ALA A 124 -0.50 -5.84 -5.09
C ALA A 124 -0.12 -6.65 -6.33
N CYS A 125 -1.05 -7.43 -6.90
CA CYS A 125 -0.86 -8.14 -8.16
C CYS A 125 -0.55 -7.16 -9.31
N ALA A 126 -1.32 -6.07 -9.42
CA ALA A 126 -1.02 -5.02 -10.40
C ALA A 126 0.40 -4.50 -10.22
N ALA A 127 0.78 -4.10 -8.99
CA ALA A 127 2.10 -3.56 -8.71
C ALA A 127 3.24 -4.54 -9.04
N HIS A 128 3.04 -5.84 -8.76
CA HIS A 128 3.96 -6.90 -9.16
C HIS A 128 4.10 -7.01 -10.69
N MET A 129 2.98 -7.04 -11.41
CA MET A 129 2.97 -7.05 -12.88
C MET A 129 3.70 -5.83 -13.47
N VAL A 130 3.50 -4.64 -12.89
CA VAL A 130 4.22 -3.42 -13.29
C VAL A 130 5.72 -3.58 -13.06
N GLY A 131 6.12 -4.10 -11.91
CA GLY A 131 7.52 -4.37 -11.58
C GLY A 131 8.18 -5.32 -12.59
N LEU A 132 7.48 -6.37 -13.00
CA LEU A 132 7.94 -7.30 -14.03
C LEU A 132 8.10 -6.63 -15.40
N VAL A 133 7.05 -5.94 -15.88
CA VAL A 133 7.05 -5.34 -17.23
C VAL A 133 8.03 -4.18 -17.34
N LYS A 134 8.12 -3.33 -16.32
CA LYS A 134 9.03 -2.18 -16.31
C LYS A 134 10.43 -2.51 -15.81
N ARG A 135 10.66 -3.75 -15.34
CA ARG A 135 11.89 -4.21 -14.70
C ARG A 135 12.32 -3.28 -13.56
N ARG A 136 11.39 -3.00 -12.65
CA ARG A 136 11.60 -2.12 -11.49
C ARG A 136 11.29 -2.84 -10.19
N PRO A 137 12.01 -2.51 -9.09
CA PRO A 137 11.69 -3.05 -7.79
C PRO A 137 10.26 -2.66 -7.40
N TRP A 138 9.57 -3.62 -6.78
CA TRP A 138 8.24 -3.43 -6.23
C TRP A 138 8.23 -3.73 -4.74
N ILE A 139 7.50 -2.91 -3.98
CA ILE A 139 7.29 -3.03 -2.54
C ILE A 139 5.81 -3.32 -2.28
N PHE A 140 5.56 -4.38 -1.51
CA PHE A 140 4.23 -4.70 -1.01
C PHE A 140 4.04 -4.07 0.38
N GLU A 141 3.10 -3.13 0.49
CA GLU A 141 2.66 -2.58 1.77
C GLU A 141 1.53 -3.46 2.32
N LEU A 142 1.87 -4.32 3.27
CA LEU A 142 0.90 -5.14 3.98
C LEU A 142 0.31 -4.32 5.14
N ARG A 143 -0.91 -3.80 4.95
CA ARG A 143 -1.60 -2.93 5.90
C ARG A 143 -2.31 -3.66 7.03
N ASP A 144 -2.62 -4.96 6.87
CA ASP A 144 -3.27 -5.78 7.90
C ASP A 144 -2.78 -7.24 7.84
N ILE A 145 -2.00 -7.68 8.84
CA ILE A 145 -1.97 -9.08 9.28
C ILE A 145 -2.98 -9.15 10.42
N TRP A 146 -4.19 -9.62 10.13
CA TRP A 146 -5.03 -10.14 11.19
C TRP A 146 -4.60 -11.59 11.44
N PRO A 147 -4.01 -11.93 12.61
CA PRO A 147 -3.77 -13.31 12.95
C PRO A 147 -5.13 -13.96 13.25
N ASP A 148 -5.53 -14.92 12.41
CA ASP A 148 -6.62 -15.88 12.62
C ASP A 148 -8.01 -15.37 13.07
N GLY A 149 -9.01 -15.53 12.20
CA GLY A 149 -10.39 -15.81 12.64
C GLY A 149 -11.44 -14.72 12.38
N GLN A 150 -11.97 -14.64 11.17
CA GLN A 150 -13.36 -14.20 10.92
C GLN A 150 -14.04 -15.06 9.84
N SER A 151 -13.90 -16.37 9.94
CA SER A 151 -14.96 -17.30 9.56
C SER A 151 -15.63 -17.74 10.85
N ARG A 152 -16.68 -17.03 11.29
CA ARG A 152 -17.72 -17.50 12.23
C ARG A 152 -18.73 -16.39 12.55
N GLY A 153 -19.63 -16.15 11.60
CA GLY A 153 -21.03 -16.07 11.99
C GLY A 153 -21.46 -17.48 12.40
N ASN A 154 -21.63 -17.68 13.71
CA ASN A 154 -22.27 -18.82 14.38
C ASN A 154 -21.82 -20.26 14.06
N SER A 155 -21.63 -21.01 15.16
CA SER A 155 -21.77 -22.48 15.26
C SER A 155 -20.60 -23.36 14.79
N ALA A 156 -19.98 -23.98 15.81
CA ALA A 156 -19.41 -25.34 15.84
C ALA A 156 -18.34 -25.74 14.80
N VAL A 157 -17.14 -26.04 15.31
CA VAL A 157 -16.42 -27.33 15.18
C VAL A 157 -15.01 -27.09 15.75
N GLY A 158 -14.66 -27.91 16.73
CA GLY A 158 -13.46 -27.78 17.55
C GLY A 158 -12.16 -28.06 16.80
N GLY A 159 -11.11 -27.37 17.24
CA GLY A 159 -9.72 -27.60 16.85
C GLY A 159 -8.82 -26.70 17.68
N ARG A 160 -8.37 -27.22 18.83
CA ARG A 160 -7.56 -26.52 19.83
C ARG A 160 -6.14 -26.31 19.28
N TRP A 161 -5.81 -25.10 18.84
CA TRP A 161 -4.43 -24.69 18.57
C TRP A 161 -3.75 -24.23 19.87
N GLN A 162 -2.67 -24.90 20.27
CA GLN A 162 -1.88 -24.55 21.44
C GLN A 162 -0.72 -23.64 21.00
N SER A 163 -0.62 -22.44 21.58
CA SER A 163 0.48 -21.51 21.34
C SER A 163 1.83 -22.10 21.79
N PRO A 164 2.94 -21.93 21.03
CA PRO A 164 4.27 -22.27 21.53
C PRO A 164 4.62 -21.39 22.74
N ARG A 165 4.88 -22.01 23.89
CA ARG A 165 5.32 -21.31 25.11
C ARG A 165 6.61 -20.53 24.81
N ARG A 166 6.57 -19.22 25.02
CA ARG A 166 7.77 -18.37 25.13
C ARG A 166 8.66 -18.95 26.22
N ARG A 167 9.88 -19.36 25.87
CA ARG A 167 10.90 -19.76 26.84
C ARG A 167 11.59 -18.48 27.34
N ALA A 168 11.45 -18.19 28.62
CA ALA A 168 12.06 -17.04 29.28
C ALA A 168 13.59 -17.16 29.26
N VAL A 169 14.29 -16.04 29.03
CA VAL A 169 15.73 -15.91 29.17
C VAL A 169 16.04 -15.74 30.67
N PRO A 170 16.84 -16.61 31.31
CA PRO A 170 17.25 -16.44 32.70
C PRO A 170 18.18 -15.24 32.87
N GLN A 171 17.97 -14.46 33.93
CA GLN A 171 18.93 -13.51 34.45
C GLN A 171 19.74 -14.19 35.56
N ASP A 172 20.91 -14.70 35.25
CA ASP A 172 21.91 -15.08 36.24
C ASP A 172 23.33 -14.86 35.72
N GLY A 173 24.06 -14.01 36.44
CA GLY A 173 25.43 -13.65 36.13
C GLY A 173 26.40 -14.80 36.42
N ARG A 174 27.10 -15.25 35.39
CA ARG A 174 28.46 -15.82 35.51
C ARG A 174 29.31 -15.36 34.32
N ALA A 175 30.46 -14.80 34.67
CA ALA A 175 31.49 -14.29 33.77
C ALA A 175 32.07 -15.39 32.86
N GLY A 176 32.46 -15.00 31.64
CA GLY A 176 33.13 -15.88 30.69
C GLY A 176 33.48 -15.20 29.36
N ASN A 177 34.50 -14.33 29.39
CA ASN A 177 35.44 -13.94 28.33
C ASN A 177 34.96 -13.42 26.95
N ALA A 178 35.23 -12.12 26.76
CA ALA A 178 35.89 -11.46 25.62
C ALA A 178 35.19 -11.49 24.24
N VAL A 179 35.07 -10.40 23.47
CA VAL A 179 36.06 -9.36 23.16
C VAL A 179 35.36 -8.01 22.95
N GLU A 180 35.80 -6.99 23.68
CA GLU A 180 35.52 -5.57 23.46
C GLU A 180 36.70 -4.96 22.71
N LEU A 181 36.47 -4.28 21.59
CA LEU A 181 37.41 -3.30 21.03
C LEU A 181 36.68 -2.03 20.62
N ARG A 182 37.11 -0.97 21.30
CA ARG A 182 36.67 0.42 21.42
C ARG A 182 36.74 1.25 20.12
N HIS A 183 35.89 2.28 20.09
CA HIS A 183 36.18 3.64 19.59
C HIS A 183 35.39 4.60 20.52
N ILE A 184 35.99 5.35 21.48
CA ILE A 184 36.74 6.61 21.35
C ILE A 184 36.21 7.47 20.19
N GLY A 185 35.65 8.67 20.36
CA GLY A 185 35.52 9.56 21.50
C GLY A 185 35.00 10.89 20.94
N ALA A 186 34.08 11.53 21.65
CA ALA A 186 33.63 12.88 21.36
C ALA A 186 34.76 13.87 21.66
N GLY A 187 35.03 14.76 20.72
CA GLY A 187 35.91 15.91 20.89
C GLY A 187 35.14 17.19 20.61
N LEU A 188 35.05 18.00 21.67
CA LEU A 188 34.76 19.44 21.74
C LEU A 188 33.32 19.91 21.49
#